data_AF-A0A8X7BP30-F1
#
_entry.id   AF-A0A8X7BP30-F1
#
_cell.length_a   1.000
_cell.length_b   1.000
_cell.length_c   1.000
_cell.angle_alpha   90.00
_cell.angle_beta   90.00
_cell.angle_gamma   90.00
#
_symmetry.space_group_name_H-M   'P 1'
#
loop_
_entity.id
_entity.type
_entity.pdbx_description
1 polymer ?
#
loop_
_entity_poly.entity_id
_entity_poly.type
_entity_poly.pdbx_seq_one_letter_code
_entity_poly.pdbx_strand_id
1 'polypeptide(L)'
;MMSKFYVFAVLGVLLGFAAADTPANCTYEDIRGVWAFYEGERSGNNSIECSNFRGPAVNVFKIELLFPDVAVDELGNKGYWTLIYNQGFEVVINYRKYFAFSLYKNSGGNVTSFCDSTLPGWSHDVLGKNWACYNAHKINPSVAPKHHREHL
;
A
#
# COMPACT_ATOMS: atom_id res chain seq x y z
N MET A 1 -23.80 33.84 20.96
CA MET A 1 -23.55 32.52 21.57
C MET A 1 -24.12 31.34 20.76
N MET A 2 -25.03 31.56 19.78
CA MET A 2 -25.59 30.49 18.92
C MET A 2 -24.63 29.99 17.82
N SER A 3 -23.72 30.83 17.30
CA SER A 3 -22.79 30.46 16.20
C SER A 3 -21.87 29.29 16.50
N LYS A 4 -21.43 29.12 17.76
CA LYS A 4 -20.52 28.02 18.14
C LYS A 4 -21.23 26.66 18.14
N PHE A 5 -22.50 26.59 18.57
CA PHE A 5 -23.27 25.35 18.58
C PHE A 5 -23.53 24.80 17.17
N TYR A 6 -23.81 25.66 16.20
CA TYR A 6 -23.94 25.24 14.80
C TYR A 6 -22.63 24.70 14.23
N VAL A 7 -21.49 25.31 14.57
CA VAL A 7 -20.17 24.81 14.15
C VAL A 7 -19.89 23.44 14.74
N PHE A 8 -20.16 23.21 16.04
CA PHE A 8 -19.98 21.90 16.66
C PHE A 8 -20.95 20.84 16.12
N ALA A 9 -22.19 21.20 15.82
CA ALA A 9 -23.16 20.30 15.20
C ALA A 9 -22.76 19.90 13.78
N VAL A 10 -22.28 20.86 12.97
CA VAL A 10 -21.76 20.60 11.61
C VAL A 10 -20.49 19.75 11.66
N LEU A 11 -19.57 20.01 12.60
CA LEU A 11 -18.38 19.18 12.78
C LEU A 11 -18.74 17.74 13.18
N GLY A 12 -19.71 17.58 14.07
CA GLY A 12 -20.20 16.26 14.50
C GLY A 12 -20.85 15.45 13.38
N VAL A 13 -21.60 16.11 12.48
CA VAL A 13 -22.18 15.47 11.30
C VAL A 13 -21.10 15.07 10.29
N LEU A 14 -20.09 15.92 10.07
CA LEU A 14 -19.01 15.65 9.12
C LEU A 14 -18.10 14.49 9.56
N LEU A 15 -17.93 14.28 10.87
CA LEU A 15 -17.14 13.16 11.41
C LEU A 15 -17.80 11.79 11.19
N GLY A 16 -19.13 11.73 11.01
CA GLY A 16 -19.87 10.47 10.80
C GLY A 16 -19.72 9.86 9.40
N PHE A 17 -19.14 10.58 8.45
CA PHE A 17 -18.97 10.13 7.05
C PHE A 17 -17.53 9.79 6.68
N ALA A 18 -16.60 9.80 7.64
CA ALA A 18 -15.19 9.50 7.37
C ALA A 18 -14.94 7.98 7.45
N ALA A 19 -15.13 7.27 6.34
CA ALA A 19 -14.54 5.95 6.14
C ALA A 19 -13.08 6.14 5.71
N ALA A 20 -12.14 5.88 6.62
CA ALA A 20 -10.70 6.10 6.39
C ALA A 20 -9.97 4.85 5.92
N ASP A 21 -10.52 3.66 6.16
CA ASP A 21 -9.92 2.39 5.77
C ASP A 21 -10.27 2.05 4.32
N THR A 22 -9.33 1.40 3.63
CA THR A 22 -9.64 0.73 2.37
C THR A 22 -10.45 -0.56 2.65
N PRO A 23 -11.26 -1.01 1.68
CA PRO A 23 -11.96 -2.29 1.76
C PRO A 23 -11.02 -3.53 1.74
N ALA A 24 -9.72 -3.37 1.53
CA ALA A 24 -8.79 -4.50 1.52
C ALA A 24 -8.79 -5.22 2.88
N ASN A 25 -8.72 -6.55 2.84
CA ASN A 25 -8.66 -7.39 4.05
C ASN A 25 -7.60 -8.49 3.88
N CYS A 26 -6.35 -8.07 3.86
CA CYS A 26 -5.19 -8.93 3.65
C CYS A 26 -4.49 -9.26 4.97
N THR A 27 -4.15 -10.52 5.18
CA THR A 27 -3.44 -11.01 6.36
C THR A 27 -1.94 -11.00 6.13
N TYR A 28 -1.18 -11.10 7.22
CA TYR A 28 0.27 -11.21 7.18
C TYR A 28 0.76 -12.36 6.29
N GLU A 29 0.11 -13.53 6.39
CA GLU A 29 0.45 -14.71 5.60
C GLU A 29 0.17 -14.53 4.10
N ASP A 30 -0.81 -13.70 3.74
CA ASP A 30 -1.06 -13.37 2.33
C ASP A 30 0.06 -12.49 1.77
N ILE A 31 0.67 -11.63 2.59
CA ILE A 31 1.70 -10.69 2.14
C ILE A 31 3.09 -11.32 2.12
N ARG A 32 3.47 -12.14 3.10
CA ARG A 32 4.82 -12.74 3.12
C ARG A 32 5.09 -13.59 1.87
N GLY A 33 6.31 -13.53 1.32
CA GLY A 33 6.69 -14.22 0.09
C GLY A 33 7.50 -13.36 -0.87
N VAL A 34 7.68 -13.82 -2.10
CA VAL A 34 8.49 -13.16 -3.12
C VAL A 34 7.62 -12.21 -3.94
N TRP A 35 8.00 -10.94 -4.03
CA TRP A 35 7.31 -9.89 -4.78
C TRP A 35 8.20 -9.29 -5.87
N ALA A 36 7.61 -9.02 -7.03
CA ALA A 36 8.20 -8.15 -8.04
C ALA A 36 7.73 -6.71 -7.82
N PHE A 37 8.68 -5.78 -7.75
CA PHE A 37 8.44 -4.35 -7.64
C PHE A 37 8.71 -3.69 -9.00
N TYR A 38 7.80 -2.82 -9.41
CA TYR A 38 7.86 -2.07 -10.67
C TYR A 38 7.83 -0.57 -10.33
N GLU A 39 9.00 0.04 -10.21
CA GLU A 39 9.18 1.43 -9.77
C GLU A 39 9.51 2.34 -10.97
N GLY A 40 8.88 3.50 -11.01
CA GLY A 40 9.14 4.55 -12.00
C GLY A 40 10.48 5.27 -11.79
N GLU A 41 10.62 6.42 -12.43
CA GLU A 41 11.78 7.29 -12.23
C GLU A 41 11.82 7.90 -10.83
N ARG A 42 12.99 7.90 -10.20
CA ARG A 42 13.24 8.45 -8.87
C ARG A 42 13.54 9.96 -8.90
N SER A 43 12.83 10.70 -9.74
CA SER A 43 13.03 12.13 -9.98
C SER A 43 11.99 13.01 -9.30
N GLY A 44 10.97 12.41 -8.68
CA GLY A 44 9.87 13.12 -8.03
C GLY A 44 10.21 13.70 -6.65
N ASN A 45 9.25 14.46 -6.12
CA ASN A 45 9.25 14.97 -4.76
C ASN A 45 8.00 14.46 -4.00
N ASN A 46 7.81 14.94 -2.76
CA ASN A 46 6.72 14.54 -1.89
C ASN A 46 5.32 14.98 -2.34
N SER A 47 5.20 15.71 -3.46
CA SER A 47 3.94 16.09 -4.09
C SER A 47 3.61 15.26 -5.33
N ILE A 48 4.30 14.13 -5.56
CA ILE A 48 4.07 13.26 -6.71
C ILE A 48 2.70 12.58 -6.63
N GLU A 49 1.96 12.62 -7.74
CA GLU A 49 0.64 11.99 -7.89
C GLU A 49 0.76 10.59 -8.47
N CYS A 50 0.57 9.56 -7.64
CA CYS A 50 0.76 8.15 -8.04
C CYS A 50 -0.53 7.40 -8.35
N SER A 51 -1.70 7.99 -8.10
CA SER A 51 -3.02 7.33 -8.20
C SER A 51 -3.30 6.65 -9.56
N ASN A 52 -2.65 7.13 -10.64
CA ASN A 52 -2.83 6.61 -12.00
C ASN A 52 -1.54 6.02 -12.60
N PHE A 53 -0.56 5.64 -11.78
CA PHE A 53 0.69 5.08 -12.28
C PHE A 53 0.46 3.73 -12.98
N ARG A 54 0.69 3.72 -14.30
CA ARG A 54 0.57 2.54 -15.18
C ARG A 54 1.92 2.15 -15.83
N GLY A 55 3.00 2.80 -15.42
CA GLY A 55 4.31 2.70 -16.04
C GLY A 55 4.64 3.89 -16.98
N PRO A 56 5.81 3.85 -17.64
CA PRO A 56 6.76 2.74 -17.63
C PRO A 56 7.46 2.56 -16.28
N ALA A 57 7.74 1.31 -15.91
CA ALA A 57 8.64 1.01 -14.81
C ALA A 57 10.08 1.05 -15.33
N VAL A 58 10.94 1.79 -14.63
CA VAL A 58 12.36 1.94 -14.98
C VAL A 58 13.21 1.02 -14.11
N ASN A 59 12.80 0.79 -12.87
CA ASN A 59 13.47 -0.12 -11.94
C ASN A 59 12.55 -1.30 -11.66
N VAL A 60 13.01 -2.50 -12.01
CA VAL A 60 12.28 -3.76 -11.75
C VAL A 60 13.19 -4.69 -10.98
N PHE A 61 12.75 -5.14 -9.81
CA PHE A 61 13.54 -5.97 -8.91
C PHE A 61 12.62 -6.80 -8.02
N LYS A 62 13.18 -7.84 -7.40
CA LYS A 62 12.43 -8.68 -6.45
C LYS A 62 12.87 -8.44 -5.01
N ILE A 63 11.90 -8.58 -4.12
CA ILE A 63 12.11 -8.61 -2.67
C ILE A 63 11.36 -9.83 -2.12
N GLU A 64 12.05 -10.63 -1.31
CA GLU A 64 11.45 -11.66 -0.49
C GLU A 64 11.14 -11.10 0.90
N LEU A 65 9.87 -11.22 1.30
CA LEU A 65 9.34 -10.80 2.59
C LEU A 65 9.21 -12.02 3.50
N LEU A 66 10.12 -12.13 4.47
CA LEU A 66 10.29 -13.26 5.37
C LEU A 66 9.76 -12.94 6.77
N PHE A 67 9.39 -14.00 7.50
CA PHE A 67 9.07 -13.88 8.91
C PHE A 67 10.32 -13.55 9.76
N PRO A 68 10.18 -12.73 10.82
CA PRO A 68 8.97 -11.98 11.21
C PRO A 68 8.78 -10.66 10.44
N ASP A 69 9.86 -10.04 10.00
CA ASP A 69 9.85 -8.69 9.44
C ASP A 69 11.05 -8.47 8.52
N VAL A 70 11.66 -9.52 7.95
CA VAL A 70 12.91 -9.41 7.18
C VAL A 70 12.61 -9.27 5.69
N ALA A 71 13.16 -8.24 5.05
CA ALA A 71 13.12 -8.07 3.61
C ALA A 71 14.49 -8.39 3.01
N VAL A 72 14.55 -9.17 1.93
CA VAL A 72 15.81 -9.53 1.24
C VAL A 72 15.67 -9.33 -0.26
N ASP A 73 16.63 -8.66 -0.90
CA ASP A 73 16.65 -8.49 -2.36
C ASP A 73 17.53 -9.55 -3.07
N GLU A 74 17.52 -9.54 -4.40
CA GLU A 74 18.29 -10.49 -5.23
C GLU A 74 19.82 -10.37 -5.06
N LEU A 75 20.32 -9.28 -4.47
CA LEU A 75 21.74 -9.06 -4.19
C LEU A 75 22.12 -9.44 -2.75
N GLY A 76 21.16 -9.90 -1.94
CA GLY A 76 21.37 -10.27 -0.55
C GLY A 76 21.38 -9.09 0.42
N ASN A 77 21.00 -7.89 -0.02
CA ASN A 77 20.79 -6.78 0.90
C ASN A 77 19.62 -7.13 1.81
N LYS A 78 19.72 -6.73 3.08
CA LYS A 78 18.69 -6.96 4.08
C LYS A 78 18.08 -5.64 4.53
N GLY A 79 16.77 -5.67 4.67
CA GLY A 79 15.96 -4.61 5.22
C GLY A 79 14.88 -5.19 6.12
N TYR A 80 13.84 -4.41 6.36
CA TYR A 80 12.67 -4.86 7.10
C TYR A 80 11.36 -4.53 6.38
N TRP A 81 10.29 -5.21 6.75
CA TRP A 81 8.96 -4.93 6.27
C TRP A 81 7.93 -5.07 7.38
N THR A 82 6.79 -4.41 7.21
CA THR A 82 5.67 -4.55 8.13
C THR A 82 4.34 -4.51 7.40
N LEU A 83 3.39 -5.31 7.87
CA LEU A 83 2.00 -5.21 7.48
C LEU A 83 1.36 -4.04 8.22
N ILE A 84 0.62 -3.20 7.51
CA ILE A 84 -0.16 -2.12 8.10
C ILE A 84 -1.59 -2.62 8.22
N TYR A 85 -1.91 -3.13 9.42
CA TYR A 85 -3.18 -3.76 9.76
C TYR A 85 -3.57 -4.86 8.77
N ASN A 86 -4.52 -4.61 7.86
CA ASN A 86 -4.89 -5.49 6.76
C ASN A 86 -4.97 -4.77 5.41
N GLN A 87 -4.38 -3.58 5.36
CA GLN A 87 -4.62 -2.54 4.35
C GLN A 87 -3.54 -2.51 3.28
N GLY A 88 -2.29 -2.72 3.70
CA GLY A 88 -1.11 -2.60 2.87
C GLY A 88 0.14 -2.94 3.65
N PHE A 89 1.31 -2.64 3.08
CA PHE A 89 2.59 -2.93 3.73
C PHE A 89 3.63 -1.86 3.41
N GLU A 90 4.57 -1.69 4.33
CA GLU A 90 5.78 -0.89 4.12
C GLU A 90 7.00 -1.82 4.05
N VAL A 91 7.91 -1.54 3.10
CA VAL A 91 9.22 -2.19 3.01
C VAL A 91 10.31 -1.13 3.06
N VAL A 92 11.32 -1.35 3.91
CA VAL A 92 12.50 -0.49 4.01
C VAL A 92 13.74 -1.32 3.73
N ILE A 93 14.37 -1.09 2.58
CA ILE A 93 15.55 -1.84 2.13
C ILE A 93 16.42 -0.95 1.26
N ASN A 94 17.75 -1.14 1.32
CA ASN A 94 18.72 -0.43 0.49
C ASN A 94 18.49 1.11 0.46
N TYR A 95 18.34 1.70 1.65
CA TYR A 95 18.12 3.15 1.86
C TYR A 95 16.88 3.73 1.17
N ARG A 96 15.87 2.90 0.84
CA ARG A 96 14.57 3.34 0.32
C ARG A 96 13.41 2.75 1.10
N LYS A 97 12.29 3.46 1.06
CA LYS A 97 10.99 3.05 1.61
C LYS A 97 10.00 2.85 0.48
N TYR A 98 9.14 1.86 0.62
CA TYR A 98 8.08 1.50 -0.32
C TYR A 98 6.80 1.27 0.46
N PHE A 99 5.74 2.01 0.14
CA PHE A 99 4.41 1.82 0.74
C PHE A 99 3.32 1.78 -0.33
N ALA A 100 2.46 0.77 -0.24
CA ALA A 100 1.27 0.65 -1.06
C ALA A 100 0.15 -0.08 -0.30
N PHE A 101 -1.08 0.29 -0.61
CA PHE A 101 -2.27 -0.49 -0.23
C PHE A 101 -2.40 -1.74 -1.09
N SER A 102 -2.95 -2.81 -0.53
CA SER A 102 -3.35 -4.00 -1.28
C SER A 102 -4.46 -3.65 -2.27
N LEU A 103 -4.44 -4.28 -3.44
CA LEU A 103 -5.43 -4.07 -4.48
C LEU A 103 -6.80 -4.61 -4.04
N TYR A 104 -7.86 -3.89 -4.34
CA TYR A 104 -9.23 -4.33 -4.13
C TYR A 104 -10.17 -3.86 -5.24
N LYS A 105 -11.33 -4.51 -5.34
CA LYS A 105 -12.48 -4.05 -6.11
C LYS A 105 -13.71 -4.07 -5.21
N ASN A 106 -14.47 -2.98 -5.22
CA ASN A 106 -15.75 -2.89 -4.52
C ASN A 106 -16.86 -2.69 -5.55
N SER A 107 -17.84 -3.60 -5.56
CA SER A 107 -19.03 -3.51 -6.40
C SER A 107 -20.27 -3.60 -5.53
N GLY A 108 -20.82 -2.43 -5.18
CA GLY A 108 -22.04 -2.33 -4.38
C GLY A 108 -21.93 -2.99 -2.99
N GLY A 109 -20.79 -2.86 -2.32
CA GLY A 109 -20.53 -3.45 -1.01
C GLY A 109 -19.99 -4.89 -1.05
N ASN A 110 -19.95 -5.53 -2.22
CA ASN A 110 -19.20 -6.78 -2.39
C ASN A 110 -17.75 -6.45 -2.73
N VAL A 111 -16.85 -6.87 -1.85
CA VAL A 111 -15.43 -6.57 -1.94
C VAL A 111 -14.66 -7.82 -2.37
N THR A 112 -13.73 -7.63 -3.29
CA THR A 112 -12.71 -8.61 -3.64
C THR A 112 -11.35 -8.01 -3.35
N SER A 113 -10.61 -8.60 -2.41
CA SER A 113 -9.24 -8.22 -2.07
C SER A 113 -8.24 -9.10 -2.83
N PHE A 114 -7.35 -8.47 -3.59
CA PHE A 114 -6.27 -9.09 -4.35
C PHE A 114 -4.97 -8.91 -3.56
N CYS A 115 -4.75 -9.79 -2.58
CA CYS A 115 -3.64 -9.66 -1.62
C CYS A 115 -2.26 -10.02 -2.22
N ASP A 116 -2.22 -10.48 -3.46
CA ASP A 116 -1.02 -10.70 -4.27
C ASP A 116 -0.65 -9.46 -5.11
N SER A 117 -1.40 -8.37 -5.02
CA SER A 117 -1.23 -7.19 -5.86
C SER A 117 -1.40 -5.91 -5.03
N THR A 118 -0.73 -4.84 -5.44
CA THR A 118 -0.90 -3.52 -4.82
C THR A 118 -1.68 -2.57 -5.72
N LEU A 119 -2.31 -1.57 -5.11
CA LEU A 119 -2.59 -0.31 -5.80
C LEU A 119 -1.26 0.41 -6.11
N PRO A 120 -1.27 1.42 -6.99
CA PRO A 120 -0.18 2.37 -7.10
C PRO A 120 0.19 2.96 -5.75
N GLY A 121 1.46 2.75 -5.37
CA GLY A 121 2.04 3.23 -4.15
C GLY A 121 3.17 4.22 -4.38
N TRP A 122 3.81 4.57 -3.28
CA TRP A 122 4.89 5.56 -3.22
C TRP A 122 6.19 4.93 -2.75
N SER A 123 7.27 5.38 -3.34
CA SER A 123 8.62 5.06 -2.91
C SER A 123 9.45 6.32 -2.83
N HIS A 124 10.39 6.37 -1.90
CA HIS A 124 11.33 7.47 -1.76
C HIS A 124 12.56 6.99 -0.99
N ASP A 125 13.65 7.76 -1.02
CA ASP A 125 14.79 7.45 -0.17
C ASP A 125 14.51 7.74 1.32
N VAL A 126 15.31 7.18 2.22
CA VAL A 126 15.11 7.36 3.67
C VAL A 126 15.23 8.81 4.15
N LEU A 127 15.70 9.74 3.32
CA LEU A 127 15.77 11.17 3.61
C LEU A 127 14.52 11.94 3.14
N GLY A 128 13.54 11.24 2.55
CA GLY A 128 12.31 11.84 2.03
C GLY A 128 12.49 12.56 0.70
N LYS A 129 13.51 12.20 -0.08
CA LYS A 129 13.80 12.73 -1.43
C LYS A 129 13.66 11.64 -2.49
N ASN A 130 13.79 12.04 -3.76
CA ASN A 130 13.84 11.13 -4.91
C ASN A 130 12.64 10.16 -4.94
N TRP A 131 11.45 10.76 -4.96
CA TRP A 131 10.19 10.03 -4.94
C TRP A 131 9.92 9.38 -6.29
N ALA A 132 9.24 8.23 -6.27
CA ALA A 132 8.75 7.52 -7.45
C ALA A 132 7.45 6.80 -7.10
N CYS A 133 6.61 6.61 -8.11
CA CYS A 133 5.46 5.70 -8.01
C CYS A 133 5.91 4.26 -8.25
N TYR A 134 5.25 3.30 -7.62
CA TYR A 134 5.49 1.89 -7.89
C TYR A 134 4.21 1.06 -7.78
N ASN A 135 4.24 -0.10 -8.42
CA ASN A 135 3.29 -1.19 -8.18
C ASN A 135 4.08 -2.43 -7.79
N ALA A 136 3.47 -3.38 -7.07
CA ALA A 136 4.07 -4.66 -6.79
C ALA A 136 3.08 -5.82 -7.02
N HIS A 137 3.62 -6.96 -7.43
CA HIS A 137 2.88 -8.21 -7.62
C HIS A 137 3.64 -9.39 -7.02
N LYS A 138 2.94 -10.23 -6.27
CA LYS A 138 3.50 -11.40 -5.61
C LYS A 138 3.74 -12.52 -6.63
N ILE A 139 4.97 -13.02 -6.66
CA ILE A 139 5.38 -14.10 -7.55
C ILE A 139 5.11 -15.47 -6.88
N ASN A 140 5.39 -15.59 -5.58
CA ASN A 140 5.31 -16.87 -4.88
C ASN A 140 5.11 -16.68 -3.36
N PRO A 141 4.25 -17.48 -2.68
CA PRO A 141 3.24 -18.36 -3.27
C PRO A 141 2.09 -17.58 -3.92
N SER A 142 1.35 -18.26 -4.81
CA SER A 142 0.09 -17.74 -5.33
C SER A 142 -0.92 -17.59 -4.19
N VAL A 143 -1.68 -16.49 -4.21
CA VAL A 143 -2.71 -16.19 -3.21
C VAL A 143 -4.03 -15.98 -3.96
N ALA A 144 -5.04 -16.77 -3.62
CA ALA A 144 -6.36 -16.58 -4.22
C ALA A 144 -7.01 -15.27 -3.72
N PRO A 145 -7.80 -14.57 -4.56
CA PRO A 145 -8.55 -13.41 -4.11
C PRO A 145 -9.50 -13.74 -2.95
N LYS A 146 -9.65 -12.81 -2.02
CA LYS A 146 -10.56 -12.92 -0.88
C LYS A 146 -11.84 -12.16 -1.15
N HIS A 147 -12.98 -12.79 -0.90
CA HIS A 147 -14.30 -12.19 -1.10
C HIS A 147 -14.99 -11.94 0.23
N HIS A 148 -15.51 -10.73 0.44
CA HIS A 148 -16.25 -10.38 1.64
C HIS A 148 -17.25 -9.25 1.35
N ARG A 149 -18.08 -8.92 2.34
CA ARG A 149 -18.96 -7.76 2.28
C ARG A 149 -18.41 -6.66 3.15
N GLU A 150 -18.43 -5.45 2.63
CA GLU A 150 -18.11 -4.25 3.41
C GLU A 150 -19.17 -4.09 4.50
N HIS A 151 -18.74 -4.09 5.76
CA HIS A 151 -19.60 -3.79 6.88
C HIS A 151 -19.69 -2.27 6.99
N LEU A 152 -20.81 -1.71 6.55
CA LEU A 152 -21.19 -0.30 6.75
C LEU A 152 -21.51 -0.03 8.22
#